data_AF-A0A9E2Y4Z5-F1
#
_entry.id   AF-A0A9E2Y4Z5-F1
#
_cell.length_a   1.000
_cell.length_b   1.000
_cell.length_c   1.000
_cell.angle_alpha   90.00
_cell.angle_beta   90.00
_cell.angle_gamma   90.00
#
_symmetry.space_group_name_H-M   'P 1'
#
loop_
_entity.id
_entity.type
_entity.pdbx_description
1 polymer ?
#
loop_
_entity_poly.entity_id
_entity_poly.type
_entity_poly.pdbx_seq_one_letter_code
_entity_poly.pdbx_strand_id
1 'polypeptide(L)'
;MEMPEKGPAPAGALDSAIDAFGAAHFDEAARILSSLGGAHSKLLLARVELKRGNPGTVLPLLARASGAEAAILKGMAFARLGDPKSARAQFGMAQPLVRGDAALSAELLYARAGAQWIERKLDAASRSLARLPANIDIDLDVQARVLCGAIAASREQLAEQGAILLAALRRVRTGGCSVQPRAVLVAQIASLALELPSAELRDAALSEVPNVPWTRDVGDWHFHALRALAWGHALDGDEFNTFRRLKEAVTVTPSAAWRVAALADRAYLARALGEERWAAQELRDAHELAAMVDWASCEGEEKFALPVLAEMFAPRDPAVAMSYVATFRRVGKSYARVLASNRDRRVEALDAYCLGCVQFHLGDRAEASRLLERAWRIYDKLGIRWRAARAALALSQIGDAPTWKARAARAIEPYPRSWLARAIETPSMRLRSEPSRRASGLTPAQRAVFNLLMEGRKTAEIAKALGRSTYTVRNHVKAIFKIFGVSSRPALILRALESGASP
;
A
#
# COMPACT_ATOMS: atom_id res chain seq x y z
N MET A 1 20.92 2.12 47.86
CA MET A 1 21.54 1.42 46.73
C MET A 1 21.70 2.44 45.62
N GLU A 2 22.81 3.16 45.64
CA GLU A 2 23.15 4.17 44.64
C GLU A 2 23.34 3.47 43.29
N MET A 3 22.68 4.00 42.25
CA MET A 3 22.91 3.57 40.88
C MET A 3 24.35 3.92 40.49
N PRO A 4 25.10 2.99 39.89
CA PRO A 4 26.49 3.27 39.51
C PRO A 4 26.51 4.42 38.49
N GLU A 5 27.34 5.44 38.76
CA GLU A 5 27.70 6.44 37.78
C GLU A 5 28.22 5.73 36.53
N LYS A 6 27.56 5.97 35.38
CA LYS A 6 28.03 5.52 34.08
C LYS A 6 29.43 6.09 33.86
N GLY A 7 30.43 5.21 33.72
CA GLY A 7 31.80 5.58 33.41
C GLY A 7 31.90 6.44 32.13
N PRO A 8 33.02 7.15 31.93
CA PRO A 8 33.20 8.05 30.80
C PRO A 8 32.98 7.31 29.48
N ALA A 9 32.24 7.93 28.58
CA ALA A 9 31.97 7.39 27.26
C ALA A 9 33.28 7.08 26.50
N PRO A 10 33.34 5.97 25.76
CA PRO A 10 34.51 5.66 24.93
C PRO A 10 34.76 6.79 23.93
N ALA A 11 36.03 7.15 23.73
CA ALA A 11 36.43 8.17 22.77
C ALA A 11 35.88 7.85 21.36
N GLY A 12 35.34 8.85 20.66
CA GLY A 12 34.77 8.69 19.32
C GLY A 12 33.33 8.15 19.26
N ALA A 13 32.70 7.84 20.40
CA ALA A 13 31.33 7.32 20.41
C ALA A 13 30.28 8.29 19.86
N LEU A 14 30.49 9.61 19.98
CA LEU A 14 29.61 10.60 19.37
C LEU A 14 29.70 10.56 17.84
N ASP A 15 30.90 10.49 17.29
CA ASP A 15 31.14 10.39 15.84
C ASP A 15 30.56 9.08 15.30
N SER A 16 30.77 7.96 16.01
CA SER A 16 30.14 6.68 15.66
C SER A 16 28.61 6.75 15.63
N ALA A 17 27.99 7.51 16.54
CA ALA A 17 26.54 7.71 16.52
C ALA A 17 26.08 8.58 15.33
N ILE A 18 26.86 9.59 14.95
CA ILE A 18 26.60 10.44 13.78
C ILE A 18 26.73 9.63 12.49
N ASP A 19 27.77 8.81 12.37
CA ASP A 19 27.98 7.92 11.23
C ASP A 19 26.84 6.91 11.10
N ALA A 20 26.47 6.27 12.21
CA ALA A 20 25.32 5.36 12.26
C ALA A 20 24.02 6.07 11.86
N PHE A 21 23.80 7.32 12.29
CA PHE A 21 22.64 8.10 11.90
C PHE A 21 22.62 8.40 10.38
N GLY A 22 23.75 8.84 9.80
CA GLY A 22 23.88 9.11 8.36
C GLY A 22 23.70 7.85 7.49
N ALA A 23 24.16 6.70 7.99
CA ALA A 23 24.00 5.39 7.37
C ALA A 23 22.59 4.77 7.55
N ALA A 24 21.68 5.45 8.25
CA ALA A 24 20.36 4.93 8.62
C ALA A 24 20.43 3.62 9.44
N HIS A 25 21.29 3.59 10.46
CA HIS A 25 21.32 2.63 11.56
C HIS A 25 20.82 3.31 12.83
N PHE A 26 19.53 3.68 12.84
CA PHE A 26 18.89 4.46 13.89
C PHE A 26 18.81 3.73 15.22
N ASP A 27 18.57 2.41 15.23
CA ASP A 27 18.57 1.64 16.47
C ASP A 27 19.96 1.64 17.14
N GLU A 28 21.03 1.61 16.33
CA GLU A 28 22.40 1.72 16.79
C GLU A 28 22.73 3.14 17.30
N ALA A 29 22.43 4.16 16.50
CA ALA A 29 22.62 5.55 16.91
C ALA A 29 21.88 5.84 18.21
N ALA A 30 20.63 5.39 18.36
CA ALA A 30 19.84 5.57 19.58
C ALA A 30 20.49 4.90 20.80
N ARG A 31 20.98 3.67 20.64
CA ARG A 31 21.66 2.91 21.69
C ARG A 31 22.94 3.61 22.14
N ILE A 32 23.76 4.10 21.20
CA ILE A 32 24.99 4.84 21.52
C ILE A 32 24.65 6.16 22.22
N LEU A 33 23.76 6.98 21.66
CA LEU A 33 23.42 8.30 22.24
C LEU A 33 22.79 8.19 23.64
N SER A 34 22.03 7.12 23.90
CA SER A 34 21.45 6.85 25.23
C SER A 34 22.50 6.51 26.28
N SER A 35 23.70 6.08 25.88
CA SER A 35 24.81 5.81 26.81
C SER A 35 25.60 7.08 27.17
N LEU A 36 25.74 8.02 26.23
CA LEU A 36 26.59 9.22 26.35
C LEU A 36 26.08 10.25 27.37
N GLY A 37 24.77 10.46 27.48
CA GLY A 37 24.21 11.53 28.31
C GLY A 37 24.63 12.94 27.88
N GLY A 38 24.16 13.97 28.59
CA GLY A 38 24.42 15.38 28.23
C GLY A 38 23.37 16.03 27.31
N ALA A 39 23.50 17.33 27.06
CA ALA A 39 22.51 18.10 26.31
C ALA A 39 22.56 17.82 24.79
N HIS A 40 23.76 17.77 24.21
CA HIS A 40 23.95 17.57 22.77
C HIS A 40 23.50 16.17 22.32
N SER A 41 23.88 15.11 23.04
CA SER A 41 23.44 13.74 22.73
C SER A 41 21.91 13.57 22.82
N LYS A 42 21.23 14.27 23.75
CA LYS A 42 19.76 14.28 23.83
C LYS A 42 19.11 14.94 22.62
N LEU A 43 19.71 15.99 22.07
CA LEU A 43 19.23 16.63 20.84
C LEU A 43 19.37 15.68 19.64
N LEU A 44 20.53 15.03 19.50
CA LEU A 44 20.75 14.02 18.46
C LEU A 44 19.81 12.82 18.63
N LEU A 45 19.62 12.34 19.86
CA LEU A 45 18.70 11.23 20.14
C LEU A 45 17.26 11.63 19.81
N ALA A 46 16.85 12.87 20.08
CA ALA A 46 15.55 13.37 19.65
C ALA A 46 15.39 13.39 18.12
N ARG A 47 16.45 13.71 17.36
CA ARG A 47 16.45 13.59 15.89
C ARG A 47 16.28 12.15 15.44
N VAL A 48 17.00 11.21 16.08
CA VAL A 48 16.87 9.77 15.84
C VAL A 48 15.45 9.28 16.11
N GLU A 49 14.87 9.64 17.25
CA GLU A 49 13.49 9.24 17.61
C GLU A 49 12.44 9.81 16.64
N LEU A 50 12.63 11.03 16.13
CA LEU A 50 11.80 11.55 15.04
C LEU A 50 11.97 10.72 13.75
N LYS A 51 13.17 10.25 13.40
CA LYS A 51 13.36 9.40 12.22
C LYS A 51 12.76 8.00 12.40
N ARG A 52 12.81 7.44 13.62
CA ARG A 52 12.18 6.16 14.00
C ARG A 52 10.66 6.22 14.09
N GLY A 53 10.06 7.40 13.93
CA GLY A 53 8.60 7.56 14.02
C GLY A 53 8.06 7.61 15.45
N ASN A 54 8.89 7.95 16.44
CA ASN A 54 8.54 7.98 17.86
C ASN A 54 8.42 9.42 18.41
N PRO A 55 7.51 10.28 17.92
CA PRO A 55 7.44 11.66 18.39
C PRO A 55 7.09 11.79 19.88
N GLY A 56 6.46 10.78 20.47
CA GLY A 56 6.12 10.75 21.91
C GLY A 56 7.34 10.67 22.82
N THR A 57 8.45 10.07 22.38
CA THR A 57 9.69 9.94 23.20
C THR A 57 10.50 11.22 23.22
N VAL A 58 10.31 12.10 22.22
CA VAL A 58 11.04 13.37 22.07
C VAL A 58 10.73 14.36 23.18
N LEU A 59 9.45 14.48 23.58
CA LEU A 59 9.03 15.50 24.54
C LEU A 59 9.61 15.26 25.95
N PRO A 60 9.55 14.04 26.52
CA PRO A 60 10.23 13.74 27.78
C PRO A 60 11.74 13.91 27.69
N LEU A 61 12.36 13.46 26.58
CA LEU A 61 13.80 13.53 26.37
C LEU A 61 14.31 14.98 26.41
N LEU A 62 13.56 15.91 25.83
CA LEU A 62 13.89 17.32 25.75
C LEU A 62 13.21 18.18 26.83
N ALA A 63 12.58 17.60 27.85
CA ALA A 63 11.77 18.35 28.82
C ALA A 63 12.50 19.56 29.43
N ARG A 64 13.78 19.38 29.81
CA ARG A 64 14.64 20.43 30.38
C ARG A 64 15.53 21.15 29.36
N ALA A 65 15.47 20.77 28.08
CA ALA A 65 16.27 21.38 27.03
C ALA A 65 15.64 22.70 26.54
N SER A 66 16.47 23.74 26.45
CA SER A 66 16.17 25.07 25.91
C SER A 66 17.00 25.35 24.66
N GLY A 67 16.70 26.46 23.97
CA GLY A 67 17.41 26.87 22.75
C GLY A 67 16.62 26.58 21.47
N ALA A 68 17.13 27.10 20.36
CA ALA A 68 16.47 27.02 19.06
C ALA A 68 16.23 25.57 18.61
N GLU A 69 17.26 24.73 18.65
CA GLU A 69 17.21 23.34 18.19
C GLU A 69 16.19 22.52 19.00
N ALA A 70 16.23 22.61 20.34
CA ALA A 70 15.28 21.93 21.20
C ALA A 70 13.83 22.33 20.90
N ALA A 71 13.60 23.64 20.67
CA ALA A 71 12.28 24.15 20.33
C ALA A 71 11.82 23.67 18.93
N ILE A 72 12.70 23.62 17.93
CA ILE A 72 12.39 23.07 16.60
C ILE A 72 11.96 21.60 16.72
N LEU A 73 12.75 20.77 17.41
CA LEU A 73 12.48 19.34 17.58
C LEU A 73 11.19 19.06 18.36
N LYS A 74 10.94 19.80 19.45
CA LYS A 74 9.66 19.74 20.17
C LYS A 74 8.49 20.15 19.28
N GLY A 75 8.67 21.19 18.47
CA GLY A 75 7.65 21.65 17.52
C GLY A 75 7.30 20.58 16.48
N MET A 76 8.31 19.88 15.93
CA MET A 76 8.10 18.73 15.04
C MET A 76 7.37 17.59 15.74
N ALA A 77 7.75 17.25 16.98
CA ALA A 77 7.09 16.21 17.76
C ALA A 77 5.61 16.53 18.02
N PHE A 78 5.30 17.73 18.51
CA PHE A 78 3.91 18.16 18.73
C PHE A 78 3.08 18.14 17.45
N ALA A 79 3.64 18.57 16.32
CA ALA A 79 2.94 18.53 15.03
C ALA A 79 2.55 17.10 14.64
N ARG A 80 3.45 16.13 14.84
CA ARG A 80 3.21 14.70 14.55
C ARG A 80 2.23 14.06 15.53
N LEU A 81 2.21 14.50 16.78
CA LEU A 81 1.23 14.10 17.80
C LEU A 81 -0.15 14.73 17.59
N GLY A 82 -0.29 15.67 16.65
CA GLY A 82 -1.57 16.33 16.37
C GLY A 82 -1.90 17.49 17.32
N ASP A 83 -0.89 18.10 17.94
CA ASP A 83 -1.03 19.33 18.73
C ASP A 83 -0.43 20.54 17.97
N PRO A 84 -1.17 21.12 17.02
CA PRO A 84 -0.67 22.23 16.21
C PRO A 84 -0.51 23.53 17.03
N LYS A 85 -1.20 23.65 18.17
CA LYS A 85 -1.08 24.83 19.05
C LYS A 85 0.29 24.83 19.71
N SER A 86 0.67 23.73 20.35
CA SER A 86 1.97 23.58 20.99
C SER A 86 3.10 23.59 19.96
N ALA A 87 2.90 22.99 18.79
CA ALA A 87 3.88 23.06 17.69
C ALA A 87 4.19 24.51 17.30
N ARG A 88 3.16 25.34 17.06
CA ARG A 88 3.34 26.76 16.73
C ARG A 88 4.01 27.55 17.85
N ALA A 89 3.66 27.27 19.11
CA ALA A 89 4.30 27.91 20.25
C ALA A 89 5.82 27.64 20.27
N GLN A 90 6.22 26.37 20.10
CA GLN A 90 7.63 25.99 20.05
C GLN A 90 8.36 26.64 18.85
N PHE A 91 7.75 26.64 17.67
CA PHE A 91 8.34 27.33 16.51
C PHE A 91 8.43 28.85 16.68
N GLY A 92 7.53 29.46 17.46
CA GLY A 92 7.61 30.86 17.85
C GLY A 92 8.79 31.14 18.78
N MET A 93 9.02 30.27 19.76
CA MET A 93 10.18 30.35 20.66
C MET A 93 11.51 30.19 19.92
N ALA A 94 11.58 29.33 18.91
CA ALA A 94 12.78 29.15 18.09
C ALA A 94 13.10 30.37 17.20
N GLN A 95 12.08 31.10 16.73
CA GLN A 95 12.24 32.17 15.73
C GLN A 95 13.26 33.27 16.06
N PRO A 96 13.25 33.89 17.26
CA PRO A 96 14.25 34.89 17.59
C PRO A 96 15.64 34.27 17.80
N LEU A 97 15.70 32.99 18.22
CA LEU A 97 16.93 32.29 18.58
C LEU A 97 17.74 31.80 17.37
N VAL A 98 17.12 31.63 16.20
CA VAL A 98 17.82 31.22 14.97
C VAL A 98 18.43 32.39 14.19
N ARG A 99 18.25 33.64 14.63
CA ARG A 99 18.78 34.81 13.93
C ARG A 99 20.31 34.73 13.85
N GLY A 100 20.85 34.82 12.63
CA GLY A 100 22.29 34.70 12.38
C GLY A 100 22.78 33.28 12.15
N ASP A 101 21.95 32.25 12.41
CA ASP A 101 22.24 30.86 12.10
C ASP A 101 21.43 30.43 10.87
N ALA A 102 22.10 30.36 9.72
CA ALA A 102 21.46 30.01 8.45
C ALA A 102 20.96 28.55 8.44
N ALA A 103 21.67 27.63 9.08
CA ALA A 103 21.32 26.21 9.11
C ALA A 103 20.08 25.98 9.97
N LEU A 104 20.06 26.50 11.20
CA LEU A 104 18.89 26.39 12.07
C LEU A 104 17.70 27.20 11.56
N SER A 105 17.94 28.32 10.87
CA SER A 105 16.88 29.07 10.18
C SER A 105 16.21 28.24 9.08
N ALA A 106 17.00 27.53 8.27
CA ALA A 106 16.49 26.64 7.25
C ALA A 106 15.73 25.44 7.86
N GLU A 107 16.26 24.86 8.94
CA GLU A 107 15.59 23.76 9.65
C GLU A 107 14.23 24.19 10.23
N LEU A 108 14.16 25.38 10.83
CA LEU A 108 12.90 25.94 11.34
C LEU A 108 11.87 26.14 10.22
N LEU A 109 12.28 26.61 9.04
CA LEU A 109 11.40 26.78 7.88
C LEU A 109 10.86 25.43 7.39
N TYR A 110 11.73 24.43 7.28
CA TYR A 110 11.34 23.06 6.93
C TYR A 110 10.36 22.46 7.95
N ALA A 111 10.68 22.55 9.25
CA ALA A 111 9.84 22.02 10.32
C ALA A 111 8.43 22.66 10.34
N ARG A 112 8.36 23.98 10.13
CA ARG A 112 7.08 24.69 9.99
C ARG A 112 6.30 24.26 8.76
N ALA A 113 6.97 24.13 7.62
CA ALA A 113 6.33 23.68 6.39
C ALA A 113 5.71 22.29 6.58
N GLY A 114 6.43 21.36 7.22
CA GLY A 114 5.92 20.03 7.55
C GLY A 114 4.68 20.08 8.44
N ALA A 115 4.70 20.90 9.50
CA ALA A 115 3.54 21.07 10.37
C ALA A 115 2.33 21.69 9.63
N GLN A 116 2.56 22.70 8.78
CA GLN A 116 1.53 23.33 7.97
C GLN A 116 0.93 22.34 6.96
N TRP A 117 1.75 21.49 6.36
CA TRP A 117 1.29 20.44 5.45
C TRP A 117 0.41 19.40 6.18
N ILE A 118 0.81 18.95 7.38
CA ILE A 118 -0.02 18.08 8.25
C ILE A 118 -1.38 18.73 8.54
N GLU A 119 -1.40 20.05 8.81
CA GLU A 119 -2.61 20.85 9.04
C GLU A 119 -3.41 21.14 7.75
N ARG A 120 -2.97 20.68 6.58
CA ARG A 120 -3.55 20.99 5.25
C ARG A 120 -3.52 22.47 4.85
N LYS A 121 -2.61 23.25 5.44
CA LYS A 121 -2.33 24.64 5.07
C LYS A 121 -1.29 24.69 3.95
N LEU A 122 -1.65 24.15 2.78
CA LEU A 122 -0.72 23.89 1.67
C LEU A 122 0.00 25.17 1.19
N ASP A 123 -0.72 26.29 1.07
CA ASP A 123 -0.10 27.55 0.61
C ASP A 123 0.86 28.13 1.64
N ALA A 124 0.56 27.97 2.93
CA ALA A 124 1.47 28.37 3.99
C ALA A 124 2.74 27.51 3.97
N ALA A 125 2.59 26.20 3.77
CA ALA A 125 3.71 25.27 3.65
C ALA A 125 4.60 25.64 2.45
N SER A 126 4.00 25.89 1.27
CA SER A 126 4.74 26.35 0.08
C SER A 126 5.49 27.66 0.35
N ARG A 127 4.85 28.65 1.00
CA ARG A 127 5.51 29.93 1.35
C ARG A 127 6.67 29.75 2.33
N SER A 128 6.57 28.81 3.28
CA SER A 128 7.66 28.50 4.20
C SER A 128 8.86 27.90 3.45
N LEU A 129 8.63 26.96 2.53
CA LEU A 129 9.70 26.33 1.74
C LEU A 129 10.32 27.29 0.72
N ALA A 130 9.53 28.19 0.13
CA ALA A 130 10.02 29.20 -0.82
C ALA A 130 11.02 30.19 -0.20
N ARG A 131 11.11 30.26 1.14
CA ARG A 131 12.06 31.10 1.88
C ARG A 131 13.36 30.39 2.23
N LEU A 132 13.51 29.11 1.86
CA LEU A 132 14.76 28.38 2.10
C LEU A 132 15.90 29.03 1.29
N PRO A 133 17.10 29.18 1.88
CA PRO A 133 18.27 29.63 1.13
C PRO A 133 18.61 28.69 -0.02
N ALA A 134 19.24 29.21 -1.07
CA ALA A 134 19.66 28.40 -2.23
C ALA A 134 20.77 27.39 -1.88
N ASN A 135 21.62 27.72 -0.91
CA ASN A 135 22.72 26.88 -0.44
C ASN A 135 22.43 26.43 0.99
N ILE A 136 21.85 25.24 1.12
CA ILE A 136 21.60 24.55 2.39
C ILE A 136 22.20 23.15 2.31
N ASP A 137 22.32 22.52 3.48
CA ASP A 137 22.68 21.11 3.59
C ASP A 137 21.87 20.22 2.63
N ILE A 138 22.56 19.27 1.99
CA ILE A 138 21.99 18.43 0.94
C ILE A 138 20.86 17.53 1.45
N ASP A 139 20.97 17.01 2.68
CA ASP A 139 19.91 16.18 3.26
C ASP A 139 18.66 17.02 3.51
N LEU A 140 18.83 18.26 3.99
CA LEU A 140 17.72 19.19 4.17
C LEU A 140 17.09 19.62 2.84
N ASP A 141 17.89 19.91 1.81
CA ASP A 141 17.38 20.24 0.47
C ASP A 141 16.56 19.08 -0.12
N VAL A 142 17.05 17.85 -0.01
CA VAL A 142 16.33 16.65 -0.48
C VAL A 142 15.02 16.49 0.29
N GLN A 143 15.04 16.58 1.63
CA GLN A 143 13.84 16.48 2.46
C GLN A 143 12.82 17.58 2.13
N ALA A 144 13.27 18.81 1.91
CA ALA A 144 12.43 19.93 1.52
C ALA A 144 11.78 19.70 0.15
N ARG A 145 12.52 19.17 -0.83
CA ARG A 145 11.98 18.84 -2.16
C ARG A 145 10.98 17.69 -2.11
N VAL A 146 11.25 16.65 -1.32
CA VAL A 146 10.27 15.58 -1.08
C VAL A 146 8.99 16.15 -0.48
N LEU A 147 9.09 17.09 0.47
CA LEU A 147 7.93 17.78 1.04
C LEU A 147 7.21 18.67 0.00
N CYS A 148 7.93 19.39 -0.88
CA CYS A 148 7.33 20.09 -2.01
C CYS A 148 6.53 19.12 -2.90
N GLY A 149 7.09 17.94 -3.20
CA GLY A 149 6.41 16.88 -3.93
C GLY A 149 5.15 16.39 -3.20
N ALA A 150 5.20 16.21 -1.89
CA ALA A 150 4.03 15.83 -1.08
C ALA A 150 2.94 16.92 -1.05
N ILE A 151 3.32 18.20 -1.10
CA ILE A 151 2.38 19.32 -1.24
C ILE A 151 1.72 19.29 -2.63
N ALA A 152 2.49 19.09 -3.70
CA ALA A 152 1.95 18.94 -5.06
C ALA A 152 0.98 17.73 -5.14
N ALA A 153 1.35 16.60 -4.56
CA ALA A 153 0.46 15.43 -4.45
C ALA A 153 -0.84 15.75 -3.69
N SER A 154 -0.75 16.53 -2.61
CA SER A 154 -1.91 16.98 -1.83
C SER A 154 -2.83 17.94 -2.61
N ARG A 155 -2.30 18.57 -3.67
CA ARG A 155 -3.05 19.38 -4.65
C ARG A 155 -3.49 18.57 -5.88
N GLU A 156 -3.33 17.25 -5.87
CA GLU A 156 -3.62 16.35 -7.01
C GLU A 156 -2.71 16.58 -8.23
N GLN A 157 -1.55 17.21 -8.05
CA GLN A 157 -0.60 17.55 -9.12
C GLN A 157 0.52 16.50 -9.21
N LEU A 158 0.17 15.27 -9.58
CA LEU A 158 1.12 14.15 -9.58
C LEU A 158 2.28 14.30 -10.59
N ALA A 159 2.02 14.91 -11.75
CA ALA A 159 3.08 15.19 -12.73
C ALA A 159 4.11 16.20 -12.18
N GLU A 160 3.65 17.24 -11.49
CA GLU A 160 4.51 18.22 -10.83
C GLU A 160 5.31 17.59 -9.69
N GLN A 161 4.69 16.71 -8.89
CA GLN A 161 5.39 15.90 -7.90
C GLN A 161 6.55 15.14 -8.56
N GLY A 162 6.31 14.48 -9.70
CA GLY A 162 7.34 13.74 -10.43
C GLY A 162 8.51 14.62 -10.87
N ALA A 163 8.22 15.78 -11.45
CA ALA A 163 9.24 16.74 -11.87
C ALA A 163 10.10 17.23 -10.69
N ILE A 164 9.48 17.51 -9.54
CA ILE A 164 10.18 17.93 -8.31
C ILE A 164 11.12 16.82 -7.81
N LEU A 165 10.64 15.56 -7.76
CA LEU A 165 11.44 14.43 -7.29
C LEU A 165 12.60 14.12 -8.24
N LEU A 166 12.39 14.16 -9.56
CA LEU A 166 13.47 13.98 -10.54
C LEU A 166 14.52 15.10 -10.44
N ALA A 167 14.11 16.34 -10.17
CA ALA A 167 15.04 17.43 -9.91
C ALA A 167 15.85 17.22 -8.63
N ALA A 168 15.23 16.69 -7.56
CA ALA A 168 15.94 16.31 -6.34
C ALA A 168 16.95 15.19 -6.58
N LEU A 169 16.59 14.18 -7.39
CA LEU A 169 17.47 13.06 -7.72
C LEU A 169 18.73 13.51 -8.44
N ARG A 170 18.60 14.47 -9.39
CA ARG A 170 19.77 15.06 -10.06
C ARG A 170 20.76 15.68 -9.07
N ARG A 171 20.28 16.32 -8.00
CA ARG A 171 21.14 16.89 -6.95
C ARG A 171 21.82 15.82 -6.10
N VAL A 172 21.10 14.75 -5.74
CA VAL A 172 21.67 13.62 -4.98
C VAL A 172 22.79 12.93 -5.77
N ARG A 173 22.61 12.74 -7.09
CA ARG A 173 23.64 12.15 -7.96
C ARG A 173 24.94 12.95 -7.99
N THR A 174 24.87 14.27 -7.80
CA THR A 174 26.04 15.16 -7.80
C THR A 174 26.58 15.47 -6.40
N GLY A 175 25.77 15.31 -5.35
CA GLY A 175 26.00 15.98 -4.06
C GLY A 175 26.37 15.09 -2.86
N GLY A 176 26.26 13.76 -2.94
CA GLY A 176 26.33 12.91 -1.75
C GLY A 176 25.13 13.17 -0.81
N CYS A 177 24.54 12.14 -0.22
CA CYS A 177 23.35 12.30 0.62
C CYS A 177 23.28 11.13 1.59
N SER A 178 22.84 11.39 2.82
CA SER A 178 22.62 10.33 3.80
C SER A 178 21.63 9.29 3.27
N VAL A 179 21.69 8.08 3.81
CA VAL A 179 20.93 6.94 3.30
C VAL A 179 19.43 7.20 3.37
N GLN A 180 18.92 7.75 4.48
CA GLN A 180 17.48 7.90 4.67
C GLN A 180 16.81 8.90 3.70
N PRO A 181 17.29 10.13 3.51
CA PRO A 181 16.67 11.04 2.53
C PRO A 181 16.73 10.50 1.11
N ARG A 182 17.82 9.83 0.72
CA ARG A 182 17.94 9.16 -0.58
C ARG A 182 16.93 8.00 -0.71
N ALA A 183 16.81 7.16 0.31
CA ALA A 183 15.87 6.03 0.34
C ALA A 183 14.42 6.51 0.16
N VAL A 184 14.00 7.55 0.89
CA VAL A 184 12.66 8.14 0.75
C VAL A 184 12.45 8.70 -0.64
N LEU A 185 13.41 9.48 -1.17
CA LEU A 185 13.32 10.06 -2.50
C LEU A 185 13.14 8.98 -3.58
N VAL A 186 13.99 7.95 -3.56
CA VAL A 186 13.98 6.87 -4.56
C VAL A 186 12.71 6.03 -4.46
N ALA A 187 12.25 5.71 -3.24
CA ALA A 187 11.00 4.97 -3.04
C ALA A 187 9.76 5.76 -3.50
N GLN A 188 9.75 7.09 -3.31
CA GLN A 188 8.68 7.97 -3.82
C GLN A 188 8.69 8.04 -5.35
N ILE A 189 9.87 8.12 -5.98
CA ILE A 189 10.01 8.05 -7.45
C ILE A 189 9.48 6.71 -7.96
N ALA A 190 9.87 5.58 -7.36
CA ALA A 190 9.39 4.26 -7.74
C ALA A 190 7.86 4.14 -7.60
N SER A 191 7.32 4.61 -6.48
CA SER A 191 5.87 4.62 -6.25
C SER A 191 5.13 5.46 -7.29
N LEU A 192 5.67 6.61 -7.69
CA LEU A 192 5.05 7.46 -8.70
C LEU A 192 5.21 6.91 -10.12
N ALA A 193 6.33 6.23 -10.41
CA ALA A 193 6.54 5.52 -11.68
C ALA A 193 5.52 4.41 -11.91
N LEU A 194 5.02 3.77 -10.84
CA LEU A 194 3.90 2.84 -10.93
C LEU A 194 2.57 3.56 -11.26
N GLU A 195 2.32 4.73 -10.69
CA GLU A 195 1.03 5.41 -10.84
C GLU A 195 0.92 6.21 -12.14
N LEU A 196 2.03 6.71 -12.70
CA LEU A 196 2.05 7.55 -13.90
C LEU A 196 2.75 6.88 -15.09
N PRO A 197 2.27 7.09 -16.34
CA PRO A 197 2.95 6.61 -17.55
C PRO A 197 4.13 7.52 -17.93
N SER A 198 5.16 7.58 -17.06
CA SER A 198 6.36 8.39 -17.26
C SER A 198 7.59 7.49 -17.41
N ALA A 199 8.18 7.49 -18.60
CA ALA A 199 9.43 6.77 -18.87
C ALA A 199 10.57 7.29 -17.97
N GLU A 200 10.67 8.60 -17.79
CA GLU A 200 11.71 9.22 -16.95
C GLU A 200 11.66 8.75 -15.48
N LEU A 201 10.45 8.69 -14.89
CA LEU A 201 10.28 8.18 -13.53
C LEU A 201 10.60 6.69 -13.44
N ARG A 202 10.18 5.90 -14.44
CA ARG A 202 10.44 4.46 -14.50
C ARG A 202 11.94 4.18 -14.62
N ASP A 203 12.63 4.86 -15.52
CA ASP A 203 14.06 4.66 -15.76
C ASP A 203 14.88 5.11 -14.53
N ALA A 204 14.47 6.21 -13.89
CA ALA A 204 15.04 6.65 -12.63
C ALA A 204 14.85 5.59 -11.51
N ALA A 205 13.65 5.03 -11.37
CA ALA A 205 13.38 3.99 -10.37
C ALA A 205 14.22 2.72 -10.60
N LEU A 206 14.25 2.23 -11.85
CA LEU A 206 15.04 1.03 -12.21
C LEU A 206 16.53 1.24 -11.99
N SER A 207 17.04 2.43 -12.29
CA SER A 207 18.44 2.78 -12.11
C SER A 207 18.83 2.98 -10.63
N GLU A 208 17.99 3.63 -9.82
CA GLU A 208 18.38 4.06 -8.48
C GLU A 208 18.06 3.07 -7.37
N VAL A 209 16.97 2.29 -7.48
CA VAL A 209 16.57 1.36 -6.40
C VAL A 209 17.69 0.39 -6.03
N PRO A 210 18.45 -0.22 -6.97
CA PRO A 210 19.59 -1.09 -6.61
C PRO A 210 20.76 -0.38 -5.92
N ASN A 211 20.85 0.95 -6.04
CA ASN A 211 21.99 1.75 -5.58
C ASN A 211 21.77 2.39 -4.20
N VAL A 212 20.60 2.21 -3.60
CA VAL A 212 20.33 2.65 -2.24
C VAL A 212 20.84 1.59 -1.25
N PRO A 213 21.61 1.97 -0.22
CA PRO A 213 21.98 1.06 0.87
C PRO A 213 20.76 0.79 1.76
N TRP A 214 19.90 -0.16 1.36
CA TRP A 214 18.68 -0.46 2.10
C TRP A 214 18.97 -1.12 3.45
N THR A 215 19.05 -0.31 4.51
CA THR A 215 19.16 -0.79 5.89
C THR A 215 17.79 -1.19 6.46
N ARG A 216 17.80 -1.86 7.61
CA ARG A 216 16.58 -2.24 8.34
C ARG A 216 15.69 -1.04 8.66
N ASP A 217 16.28 0.10 9.02
CA ASP A 217 15.54 1.29 9.45
C ASP A 217 14.90 2.08 8.29
N VAL A 218 15.20 1.71 7.05
CA VAL A 218 14.49 2.18 5.83
C VAL A 218 13.83 1.03 5.08
N GLY A 219 13.58 -0.09 5.77
CA GLY A 219 13.04 -1.32 5.19
C GLY A 219 11.62 -1.18 4.64
N ASP A 220 10.81 -0.29 5.23
CA ASP A 220 9.49 0.10 4.70
C ASP A 220 9.61 0.73 3.30
N TRP A 221 10.52 1.69 3.13
CA TRP A 221 10.81 2.33 1.84
C TRP A 221 11.37 1.32 0.82
N HIS A 222 12.22 0.39 1.27
CA HIS A 222 12.73 -0.67 0.41
C HIS A 222 11.60 -1.57 -0.11
N PHE A 223 10.71 -2.00 0.79
CA PHE A 223 9.54 -2.79 0.44
C PHE A 223 8.67 -2.07 -0.60
N HIS A 224 8.38 -0.78 -0.39
CA HIS A 224 7.60 0.03 -1.34
C HIS A 224 8.26 0.13 -2.70
N ALA A 225 9.58 0.35 -2.75
CA ALA A 225 10.33 0.44 -3.99
C ALA A 225 10.26 -0.89 -4.77
N LEU A 226 10.53 -2.02 -4.11
CA LEU A 226 10.46 -3.35 -4.74
C LEU A 226 9.05 -3.69 -5.22
N ARG A 227 8.04 -3.38 -4.40
CA ARG A 227 6.62 -3.53 -4.76
C ARG A 227 6.30 -2.72 -6.02
N ALA A 228 6.68 -1.45 -6.06
CA ALA A 228 6.41 -0.59 -7.21
C ALA A 228 7.10 -1.12 -8.49
N LEU A 229 8.36 -1.56 -8.40
CA LEU A 229 9.05 -2.19 -9.52
C LEU A 229 8.37 -3.48 -9.98
N ALA A 230 7.89 -4.33 -9.06
CA ALA A 230 7.18 -5.56 -9.42
C ALA A 230 5.93 -5.30 -10.25
N TRP A 231 5.07 -4.39 -9.79
CA TRP A 231 3.87 -4.00 -10.52
C TRP A 231 4.20 -3.26 -11.83
N GLY A 232 5.27 -2.46 -11.85
CA GLY A 232 5.77 -1.81 -13.06
C GLY A 232 6.19 -2.83 -14.13
N HIS A 233 7.00 -3.84 -13.76
CA HIS A 233 7.38 -4.92 -14.66
C HIS A 233 6.16 -5.69 -15.19
N ALA A 234 5.16 -5.93 -14.34
CA ALA A 234 3.93 -6.59 -14.79
C ALA A 234 3.20 -5.75 -15.84
N LEU A 235 3.21 -4.42 -15.70
CA LEU A 235 2.58 -3.50 -16.66
C LEU A 235 3.36 -3.46 -17.98
N ASP A 236 4.69 -3.61 -17.90
CA ASP A 236 5.56 -3.73 -19.07
C ASP A 236 5.49 -5.12 -19.74
N GLY A 237 4.79 -6.09 -19.14
CA GLY A 237 4.68 -7.47 -19.62
C GLY A 237 5.88 -8.37 -19.28
N ASP A 238 6.73 -7.96 -18.35
CA ASP A 238 7.92 -8.69 -17.91
C ASP A 238 7.60 -9.57 -16.69
N GLU A 239 7.09 -10.77 -16.95
CA GLU A 239 6.64 -11.71 -15.93
C GLU A 239 7.82 -12.21 -15.06
N PHE A 240 9.01 -12.39 -15.63
CA PHE A 240 10.20 -12.84 -14.90
C PHE A 240 10.62 -11.83 -13.83
N ASN A 241 10.81 -10.56 -14.21
CA ASN A 241 11.20 -9.54 -13.24
C ASN A 241 10.08 -9.19 -12.28
N THR A 242 8.81 -9.34 -12.68
CA THR A 242 7.65 -9.22 -11.77
C THR A 242 7.81 -10.16 -10.57
N PHE A 243 7.95 -11.46 -10.80
CA PHE A 243 8.02 -12.44 -9.71
C PHE A 243 9.34 -12.40 -8.96
N ARG A 244 10.44 -12.04 -9.63
CA ARG A 244 11.72 -11.83 -8.97
C ARG A 244 11.63 -10.70 -7.93
N ARG A 245 11.05 -9.56 -8.30
CA ARG A 245 10.84 -8.42 -7.40
C ARG A 245 9.85 -8.72 -6.28
N LEU A 246 8.76 -9.44 -6.56
CA LEU A 246 7.83 -9.88 -5.52
C LEU A 246 8.49 -10.84 -4.50
N LYS A 247 9.36 -11.74 -4.97
CA LYS A 247 10.13 -12.62 -4.08
C LYS A 247 11.05 -11.83 -3.17
N GLU A 248 11.79 -10.86 -3.71
CA GLU A 248 12.66 -9.96 -2.94
C GLU A 248 11.84 -9.11 -1.94
N ALA A 249 10.68 -8.59 -2.34
CA ALA A 249 9.81 -7.79 -1.47
C ALA A 249 9.39 -8.58 -0.21
N VAL A 250 9.07 -9.87 -0.35
CA VAL A 250 8.72 -10.74 0.80
C VAL A 250 9.89 -10.87 1.79
N THR A 251 11.15 -10.87 1.32
CA THR A 251 12.31 -11.05 2.20
C THR A 251 12.64 -9.82 3.04
N VAL A 252 12.09 -8.65 2.70
CA VAL A 252 12.41 -7.38 3.36
C VAL A 252 11.24 -6.77 4.14
N THR A 253 10.14 -7.51 4.29
CA THR A 253 8.95 -7.01 5.00
C THR A 253 9.25 -6.75 6.48
N PRO A 254 9.02 -5.53 7.00
CA PRO A 254 9.41 -5.20 8.38
C PRO A 254 8.45 -5.73 9.45
N SER A 255 7.24 -6.16 9.09
CA SER A 255 6.26 -6.74 10.03
C SER A 255 5.34 -7.75 9.36
N ALA A 256 4.54 -8.46 10.16
CA ALA A 256 3.51 -9.37 9.67
C ALA A 256 2.51 -8.67 8.72
N ALA A 257 2.11 -7.44 9.01
CA ALA A 257 1.18 -6.68 8.18
C ALA A 257 1.76 -6.39 6.77
N TRP A 258 3.05 -6.04 6.70
CA TRP A 258 3.76 -5.88 5.42
C TRP A 258 3.90 -7.19 4.66
N ARG A 259 4.09 -8.30 5.37
CA ARG A 259 4.11 -9.64 4.76
C ARG A 259 2.75 -10.03 4.19
N VAL A 260 1.64 -9.66 4.84
CA VAL A 260 0.30 -9.81 4.24
C VAL A 260 0.22 -9.04 2.92
N ALA A 261 0.69 -7.78 2.88
CA ALA A 261 0.68 -6.99 1.65
C ALA A 261 1.48 -7.66 0.51
N ALA A 262 2.66 -8.19 0.84
CA ALA A 262 3.52 -8.89 -0.12
C ALA A 262 2.86 -10.15 -0.71
N LEU A 263 2.25 -10.98 0.15
CA LEU A 263 1.55 -12.20 -0.25
C LEU A 263 0.28 -11.88 -1.06
N ALA A 264 -0.45 -10.83 -0.68
CA ALA A 264 -1.65 -10.39 -1.40
C ALA A 264 -1.30 -9.90 -2.82
N ASP A 265 -0.21 -9.15 -2.99
CA ASP A 265 0.28 -8.72 -4.30
C ASP A 265 0.76 -9.91 -5.15
N ARG A 266 1.45 -10.88 -4.54
CA ARG A 266 1.84 -12.15 -5.19
C ARG A 266 0.63 -12.93 -5.66
N ALA A 267 -0.36 -13.11 -4.81
CA ALA A 267 -1.61 -13.78 -5.14
C ALA A 267 -2.32 -13.08 -6.31
N TYR A 268 -2.38 -11.75 -6.28
CA TYR A 268 -2.99 -10.94 -7.33
C TYR A 268 -2.29 -11.14 -8.67
N LEU A 269 -0.98 -10.92 -8.72
CA LEU A 269 -0.23 -10.97 -9.98
C LEU A 269 -0.08 -12.40 -10.51
N ALA A 270 0.05 -13.40 -9.63
CA ALA A 270 -0.02 -14.81 -10.04
C ALA A 270 -1.35 -15.11 -10.75
N ARG A 271 -2.49 -14.69 -10.19
CA ARG A 271 -3.81 -14.88 -10.82
C ARG A 271 -3.91 -14.13 -12.15
N ALA A 272 -3.47 -12.86 -12.16
CA ALA A 272 -3.53 -12.00 -13.34
C ALA A 272 -2.70 -12.55 -14.52
N LEU A 273 -1.64 -13.30 -14.21
CA LEU A 273 -0.74 -13.92 -15.19
C LEU A 273 -1.08 -15.40 -15.48
N GLY A 274 -2.17 -15.94 -14.91
CA GLY A 274 -2.69 -17.28 -15.22
C GLY A 274 -2.25 -18.40 -14.26
N GLU A 275 -1.50 -18.08 -13.21
CA GLU A 275 -0.95 -19.03 -12.23
C GLU A 275 -1.93 -19.32 -11.07
N GLU A 276 -3.11 -19.90 -11.38
CA GLU A 276 -4.25 -19.96 -10.45
C GLU A 276 -3.97 -20.77 -9.16
N ARG A 277 -3.21 -21.87 -9.26
CA ARG A 277 -2.88 -22.72 -8.08
C ARG A 277 -1.96 -21.99 -7.12
N TRP A 278 -0.95 -21.31 -7.67
CA TRP A 278 -0.03 -20.52 -6.87
C TRP A 278 -0.74 -19.33 -6.24
N ALA A 279 -1.56 -18.62 -7.02
CA ALA A 279 -2.39 -17.53 -6.52
C ALA A 279 -3.29 -17.95 -5.35
N ALA A 280 -3.91 -19.13 -5.44
CA ALA A 280 -4.75 -19.66 -4.37
C ALA A 280 -3.96 -19.97 -3.09
N GLN A 281 -2.72 -20.48 -3.22
CA GLN A 281 -1.86 -20.72 -2.06
C GLN A 281 -1.46 -19.41 -1.38
N GLU A 282 -0.95 -18.45 -2.15
CA GLU A 282 -0.52 -17.14 -1.64
C GLU A 282 -1.68 -16.39 -0.96
N LEU A 283 -2.89 -16.47 -1.52
CA LEU A 283 -4.07 -15.84 -0.95
C LEU A 283 -4.47 -16.47 0.40
N ARG A 284 -4.34 -17.80 0.55
CA ARG A 284 -4.60 -18.49 1.81
C ARG A 284 -3.58 -18.08 2.87
N ASP A 285 -2.29 -18.10 2.53
CA ASP A 285 -1.22 -17.71 3.46
C ASP A 285 -1.39 -16.25 3.90
N ALA A 286 -1.78 -15.36 2.97
CA ALA A 286 -2.09 -13.97 3.27
C ALA A 286 -3.29 -13.83 4.20
N HIS A 287 -4.35 -14.62 3.99
CA HIS A 287 -5.57 -14.61 4.79
C HIS A 287 -5.32 -15.07 6.24
N GLU A 288 -4.63 -16.19 6.40
CA GLU A 288 -4.26 -16.75 7.71
C GLU A 288 -3.38 -15.77 8.49
N LEU A 289 -2.38 -15.18 7.84
CA LEU A 289 -1.53 -14.17 8.46
C LEU A 289 -2.30 -12.89 8.81
N ALA A 290 -3.21 -12.44 7.94
CA ALA A 290 -4.02 -11.26 8.18
C ALA A 290 -4.93 -11.37 9.40
N ALA A 291 -5.37 -12.59 9.74
CA ALA A 291 -6.18 -12.85 10.93
C ALA A 291 -5.40 -12.65 12.25
N MET A 292 -4.07 -12.76 12.21
CA MET A 292 -3.18 -12.58 13.37
C MET A 292 -2.69 -11.14 13.56
N VAL A 293 -2.93 -10.25 12.59
CA VAL A 293 -2.46 -8.87 12.63
C VAL A 293 -3.45 -7.99 13.42
N ASP A 294 -2.94 -7.25 14.40
CA ASP A 294 -3.69 -6.14 15.00
C ASP A 294 -3.68 -4.92 14.08
N TRP A 295 -4.64 -4.87 13.17
CA TRP A 295 -4.76 -3.78 12.18
C TRP A 295 -5.01 -2.40 12.80
N ALA A 296 -5.46 -2.33 14.06
CA ALA A 296 -5.73 -1.06 14.73
C ALA A 296 -4.44 -0.35 15.19
N SER A 297 -3.38 -1.10 15.50
CA SER A 297 -2.06 -0.54 15.85
C SER A 297 -1.17 -0.24 14.65
N CYS A 298 -1.53 -0.72 13.45
CA CYS A 298 -0.89 -0.28 12.22
C CYS A 298 -1.14 1.22 12.01
N GLU A 299 -0.16 1.96 11.49
CA GLU A 299 -0.28 3.41 11.20
C GLU A 299 0.15 3.77 9.77
N GLY A 300 0.73 2.81 9.04
CA GLY A 300 1.28 3.02 7.71
C GLY A 300 0.43 2.46 6.58
N GLU A 301 1.09 2.32 5.43
CA GLU A 301 0.49 1.86 4.18
C GLU A 301 0.33 0.33 4.12
N GLU A 302 0.82 -0.43 5.11
CA GLU A 302 0.57 -1.86 5.26
C GLU A 302 -0.93 -2.19 5.25
N LYS A 303 -1.78 -1.26 5.69
CA LYS A 303 -3.24 -1.37 5.66
C LYS A 303 -3.81 -1.52 4.25
N PHE A 304 -3.07 -1.12 3.20
CA PHE A 304 -3.50 -1.30 1.82
C PHE A 304 -3.52 -2.77 1.38
N ALA A 305 -3.00 -3.69 2.20
CA ALA A 305 -3.23 -5.12 2.01
C ALA A 305 -4.73 -5.50 2.09
N LEU A 306 -5.49 -4.82 2.96
CA LEU A 306 -6.90 -5.14 3.21
C LEU A 306 -7.79 -4.96 1.96
N PRO A 307 -7.72 -3.83 1.21
CA PRO A 307 -8.42 -3.70 -0.07
C PRO A 307 -8.01 -4.74 -1.12
N VAL A 308 -6.74 -5.14 -1.18
CA VAL A 308 -6.26 -6.16 -2.13
C VAL A 308 -6.84 -7.53 -1.77
N LEU A 309 -6.82 -7.90 -0.48
CA LEU A 309 -7.45 -9.13 0.00
C LEU A 309 -8.96 -9.13 -0.28
N ALA A 310 -9.66 -8.03 0.01
CA ALA A 310 -11.07 -7.90 -0.30
C ALA A 310 -11.37 -8.11 -1.78
N GLU A 311 -10.60 -7.52 -2.69
CA GLU A 311 -10.75 -7.75 -4.12
C GLU A 311 -10.49 -9.22 -4.52
N MET A 312 -9.46 -9.84 -3.95
CA MET A 312 -9.09 -11.23 -4.26
C MET A 312 -10.14 -12.23 -3.76
N PHE A 313 -10.74 -11.97 -2.61
CA PHE A 313 -11.82 -12.77 -2.02
C PHE A 313 -13.18 -12.49 -2.64
N ALA A 314 -13.45 -11.31 -3.20
CA ALA A 314 -14.77 -10.96 -3.75
C ALA A 314 -15.39 -12.05 -4.66
N PRO A 315 -14.69 -12.67 -5.63
CA PRO A 315 -15.27 -13.74 -6.45
C PRO A 315 -15.38 -15.12 -5.76
N ARG A 316 -14.71 -15.32 -4.61
CA ARG A 316 -14.59 -16.60 -3.91
C ARG A 316 -15.51 -16.67 -2.69
N ASP A 317 -15.43 -15.64 -1.86
CA ASP A 317 -16.20 -15.45 -0.64
C ASP A 317 -16.47 -13.94 -0.44
N PRO A 318 -17.61 -13.43 -0.93
CA PRO A 318 -17.99 -12.04 -0.79
C PRO A 318 -18.16 -11.58 0.67
N ALA A 319 -18.48 -12.49 1.60
CA ALA A 319 -18.66 -12.15 3.01
C ALA A 319 -17.29 -11.89 3.68
N VAL A 320 -16.31 -12.76 3.43
CA VAL A 320 -14.91 -12.52 3.86
C VAL A 320 -14.39 -11.22 3.23
N ALA A 321 -14.65 -11.00 1.95
CA ALA A 321 -14.24 -9.77 1.27
C ALA A 321 -14.82 -8.50 1.93
N MET A 322 -16.10 -8.53 2.30
CA MET A 322 -16.76 -7.41 2.99
C MET A 322 -16.15 -7.16 4.38
N SER A 323 -15.72 -8.21 5.09
CA SER A 323 -15.05 -8.06 6.39
C SER A 323 -13.72 -7.29 6.29
N TYR A 324 -12.96 -7.49 5.20
CA TYR A 324 -11.75 -6.74 4.91
C TYR A 324 -12.03 -5.28 4.56
N VAL A 325 -13.07 -4.99 3.77
CA VAL A 325 -13.49 -3.61 3.50
C VAL A 325 -13.90 -2.90 4.78
N ALA A 326 -14.70 -3.56 5.63
CA ALA A 326 -15.13 -3.00 6.91
C ALA A 326 -13.93 -2.72 7.82
N THR A 327 -12.97 -3.65 7.89
CA THR A 327 -11.73 -3.47 8.64
C THR A 327 -10.94 -2.28 8.10
N PHE A 328 -10.71 -2.22 6.79
CA PHE A 328 -9.99 -1.12 6.14
C PHE A 328 -10.63 0.24 6.43
N ARG A 329 -11.95 0.37 6.35
CA ARG A 329 -12.66 1.62 6.65
C ARG A 329 -12.61 2.03 8.12
N ARG A 330 -12.55 1.05 9.02
CA ARG A 330 -12.39 1.27 10.46
C ARG A 330 -10.98 1.79 10.77
N VAL A 331 -9.94 1.16 10.23
CA VAL A 331 -8.53 1.50 10.55
C VAL A 331 -7.92 2.57 9.64
N GLY A 332 -8.47 2.76 8.44
CA GLY A 332 -7.99 3.66 7.38
C GLY A 332 -8.26 5.15 7.64
N LYS A 333 -8.86 5.49 8.78
CA LYS A 333 -8.93 6.88 9.26
C LYS A 333 -7.71 7.28 10.12
N SER A 334 -6.86 6.32 10.47
CA SER A 334 -5.69 6.50 11.35
C SER A 334 -4.38 6.23 10.59
N TYR A 335 -3.99 7.13 9.70
CA TYR A 335 -2.64 7.12 9.12
C TYR A 335 -1.73 8.02 9.95
N ALA A 336 -0.45 7.65 10.04
CA ALA A 336 0.58 8.54 10.54
C ALA A 336 0.47 9.87 9.79
N ARG A 337 0.40 10.97 10.54
CA ARG A 337 0.05 12.30 9.99
C ARG A 337 1.00 12.79 8.90
N VAL A 338 2.23 12.26 8.93
CA VAL A 338 3.32 12.57 8.00
C VAL A 338 3.24 11.82 6.67
N LEU A 339 2.27 10.93 6.48
CA LEU A 339 2.10 10.19 5.23
C LEU A 339 1.24 10.96 4.25
N ALA A 340 1.69 11.00 2.99
CA ALA A 340 0.96 11.63 1.90
C ALA A 340 -0.42 11.00 1.67
N SER A 341 -0.54 9.70 1.96
CA SER A 341 -1.78 8.90 1.89
C SER A 341 -2.89 9.39 2.84
N ASN A 342 -2.57 10.19 3.87
CA ASN A 342 -3.60 10.81 4.70
C ASN A 342 -4.44 11.77 3.83
N ARG A 343 -5.78 11.66 3.84
CA ARG A 343 -6.69 12.48 3.01
C ARG A 343 -6.33 12.52 1.52
N ASP A 344 -5.71 11.47 1.00
CA ASP A 344 -5.36 11.32 -0.41
C ASP A 344 -6.54 10.75 -1.19
N ARG A 345 -6.88 11.35 -2.34
CA ARG A 345 -7.95 10.86 -3.21
C ARG A 345 -7.65 9.50 -3.84
N ARG A 346 -6.38 9.08 -3.93
CA ARG A 346 -6.00 7.73 -4.34
C ARG A 346 -6.52 6.68 -3.36
N VAL A 347 -6.54 6.99 -2.06
CA VAL A 347 -7.10 6.10 -1.03
C VAL A 347 -8.62 6.02 -1.15
N GLU A 348 -9.29 7.15 -1.40
CA GLU A 348 -10.72 7.19 -1.70
C GLU A 348 -11.08 6.33 -2.93
N ALA A 349 -10.30 6.45 -4.01
CA ALA A 349 -10.50 5.67 -5.23
C ALA A 349 -10.25 4.18 -5.01
N LEU A 350 -9.26 3.81 -4.17
CA LEU A 350 -8.98 2.43 -3.80
C LEU A 350 -10.13 1.81 -3.00
N ASP A 351 -10.65 2.53 -1.98
CA ASP A 351 -11.80 2.10 -1.19
C ASP A 351 -13.05 1.93 -2.08
N ALA A 352 -13.34 2.92 -2.93
CA ALA A 352 -14.47 2.87 -3.85
C ALA A 352 -14.34 1.71 -4.85
N TYR A 353 -13.16 1.51 -5.44
CA TYR A 353 -12.91 0.41 -6.37
C TYR A 353 -13.13 -0.95 -5.69
N CYS A 354 -12.49 -1.14 -4.54
CA CYS A 354 -12.54 -2.39 -3.80
C CYS A 354 -13.97 -2.73 -3.37
N LEU A 355 -14.68 -1.79 -2.72
CA LEU A 355 -16.07 -2.02 -2.33
C LEU A 355 -16.97 -2.24 -3.55
N GLY A 356 -16.74 -1.51 -4.65
CA GLY A 356 -17.49 -1.72 -5.88
C GLY A 356 -17.37 -3.14 -6.43
N CYS A 357 -16.16 -3.70 -6.43
CA CYS A 357 -15.93 -5.11 -6.78
C CYS A 357 -16.66 -6.08 -5.82
N VAL A 358 -16.63 -5.82 -4.51
CA VAL A 358 -17.33 -6.64 -3.51
C VAL A 358 -18.85 -6.59 -3.72
N GLN A 359 -19.42 -5.40 -3.92
CA GLN A 359 -20.86 -5.22 -4.14
C GLN A 359 -21.34 -5.91 -5.42
N PHE A 360 -20.52 -5.90 -6.47
CA PHE A 360 -20.81 -6.65 -7.69
C PHE A 360 -21.00 -8.15 -7.41
N HIS A 361 -20.12 -8.74 -6.59
CA HIS A 361 -20.19 -10.15 -6.22
C HIS A 361 -21.27 -10.46 -5.18
N LEU A 362 -21.67 -9.48 -4.35
CA LEU A 362 -22.86 -9.58 -3.48
C LEU A 362 -24.18 -9.45 -4.25
N GLY A 363 -24.14 -8.97 -5.49
CA GLY A 363 -25.31 -8.83 -6.37
C GLY A 363 -25.91 -7.43 -6.41
N ASP A 364 -25.41 -6.47 -5.62
CA ASP A 364 -25.83 -5.07 -5.67
C ASP A 364 -25.12 -4.34 -6.82
N ARG A 365 -25.66 -4.53 -8.03
CA ARG A 365 -25.11 -3.93 -9.25
C ARG A 365 -25.21 -2.41 -9.29
N ALA A 366 -26.23 -1.83 -8.65
CA ALA A 366 -26.43 -0.38 -8.67
C ALA A 366 -25.34 0.31 -7.85
N GLU A 367 -25.10 -0.18 -6.63
CA GLU A 367 -24.04 0.35 -5.77
C GLU A 367 -22.65 0.04 -6.34
N ALA A 368 -22.46 -1.16 -6.91
CA ALA A 368 -21.21 -1.52 -7.58
C ALA A 368 -20.85 -0.54 -8.72
N SER A 369 -21.80 -0.25 -9.61
CA SER A 369 -21.59 0.72 -10.70
C SER A 369 -21.24 2.11 -10.16
N ARG A 370 -22.00 2.62 -9.18
CA ARG A 370 -21.77 3.94 -8.59
C ARG A 370 -20.36 4.08 -7.99
N LEU A 371 -19.91 3.06 -7.27
CA LEU A 371 -18.61 3.04 -6.62
C LEU A 371 -17.45 2.88 -7.62
N LEU A 372 -17.58 1.97 -8.59
CA LEU A 372 -16.56 1.77 -9.61
C LEU A 372 -16.42 2.99 -10.53
N GLU A 373 -17.53 3.66 -10.87
CA GLU A 373 -17.49 4.92 -11.62
C GLU A 373 -16.80 6.04 -10.82
N ARG A 374 -17.04 6.13 -9.51
CA ARG A 374 -16.34 7.06 -8.64
C ARG A 374 -14.83 6.80 -8.67
N ALA A 375 -14.41 5.55 -8.52
CA ALA A 375 -13.00 5.18 -8.59
C ALA A 375 -12.38 5.51 -9.94
N TRP A 376 -13.05 5.14 -11.04
CA TRP A 376 -12.62 5.46 -12.40
C TRP A 376 -12.42 6.95 -12.60
N ARG A 377 -13.40 7.77 -12.20
CA ARG A 377 -13.37 9.23 -12.38
C ARG A 377 -12.22 9.88 -11.61
N ILE A 378 -11.90 9.38 -10.41
CA ILE A 378 -10.74 9.85 -9.64
C ILE A 378 -9.44 9.46 -10.34
N TYR A 379 -9.25 8.18 -10.69
CA TYR A 379 -8.03 7.72 -11.33
C TYR A 379 -7.78 8.40 -12.68
N ASP A 380 -8.82 8.56 -13.50
CA ASP A 380 -8.71 9.24 -14.80
C ASP A 380 -8.31 10.71 -14.63
N LYS A 381 -8.94 11.44 -13.69
CA LYS A 381 -8.57 12.83 -13.37
C LYS A 381 -7.12 12.95 -12.88
N LEU A 382 -6.65 12.01 -12.08
CA LEU A 382 -5.27 11.99 -11.56
C LEU A 382 -4.24 11.52 -12.59
N GLY A 383 -4.67 11.06 -13.78
CA GLY A 383 -3.78 10.50 -14.79
C GLY A 383 -3.26 9.10 -14.46
N ILE A 384 -3.87 8.40 -13.49
CA ILE A 384 -3.48 7.04 -13.08
C ILE A 384 -4.12 6.02 -14.01
N ARG A 385 -3.44 5.80 -15.12
CA ARG A 385 -3.95 5.12 -16.31
C ARG A 385 -4.34 3.66 -16.09
N TRP A 386 -3.44 2.85 -15.53
CA TRP A 386 -3.70 1.42 -15.36
C TRP A 386 -4.82 1.13 -14.35
N ARG A 387 -4.95 1.93 -13.27
CA ARG A 387 -6.06 1.80 -12.31
C ARG A 387 -7.38 2.27 -12.90
N ALA A 388 -7.37 3.33 -13.71
CA ALA A 388 -8.55 3.74 -14.47
C ALA A 388 -9.00 2.62 -15.43
N ALA A 389 -8.06 1.97 -16.13
CA ALA A 389 -8.36 0.81 -16.98
C ALA A 389 -8.99 -0.35 -16.18
N ARG A 390 -8.47 -0.65 -14.98
CA ARG A 390 -9.05 -1.66 -14.08
C ARG A 390 -10.49 -1.36 -13.67
N ALA A 391 -10.78 -0.12 -13.28
CA ALA A 391 -12.13 0.30 -12.91
C ALA A 391 -13.10 0.23 -14.11
N ALA A 392 -12.65 0.68 -15.28
CA ALA A 392 -13.42 0.59 -16.52
C ALA A 392 -13.69 -0.88 -16.94
N LEU A 393 -12.71 -1.76 -16.82
CA LEU A 393 -12.90 -3.20 -17.06
C LEU A 393 -13.94 -3.81 -16.13
N ALA A 394 -13.93 -3.47 -14.84
CA ALA A 394 -14.95 -3.93 -13.90
C ALA A 394 -16.34 -3.40 -14.28
N LEU A 395 -16.47 -2.13 -14.65
CA LEU A 395 -17.74 -1.53 -15.10
C LEU A 395 -18.30 -2.18 -16.37
N SER A 396 -17.42 -2.62 -17.28
CA SER A 396 -17.83 -3.33 -18.49
C SER A 396 -18.55 -4.66 -18.22
N GLN A 397 -18.43 -5.21 -17.01
CA GLN A 397 -19.11 -6.44 -16.59
C GLN A 397 -20.51 -6.18 -16.03
N ILE A 398 -20.84 -4.92 -15.72
CA ILE A 398 -22.09 -4.53 -15.06
C ILE A 398 -23.04 -3.84 -16.03
N GLY A 399 -22.52 -2.94 -16.86
CA GLY A 399 -23.31 -2.04 -17.73
C GLY A 399 -22.90 -2.09 -19.20
N ASP A 400 -22.87 -0.92 -19.83
CA ASP A 400 -22.51 -0.71 -21.25
C ASP A 400 -21.07 -1.14 -21.54
N ALA A 401 -20.91 -2.43 -21.87
CA ALA A 401 -19.62 -3.05 -22.10
C ALA A 401 -18.82 -2.39 -23.24
N PRO A 402 -19.39 -2.06 -24.42
CA PRO A 402 -18.68 -1.30 -25.46
C PRO A 402 -18.05 -0.01 -24.96
N THR A 403 -18.82 0.84 -24.27
CA THR A 403 -18.31 2.14 -23.78
C THR A 403 -17.18 1.96 -22.77
N TRP A 404 -17.35 1.06 -21.80
CA TRP A 404 -16.35 0.86 -20.76
C TRP A 404 -15.10 0.13 -21.25
N LYS A 405 -15.23 -0.81 -22.19
CA LYS A 405 -14.07 -1.44 -22.84
C LYS A 405 -13.26 -0.43 -23.66
N ALA A 406 -13.92 0.46 -24.40
CA ALA A 406 -13.23 1.53 -25.13
C ALA A 406 -12.46 2.48 -24.19
N ARG A 407 -13.06 2.84 -23.03
CA ARG A 407 -12.37 3.62 -21.99
C ARG A 407 -11.18 2.87 -21.39
N ALA A 408 -11.32 1.57 -21.14
CA ALA A 408 -10.23 0.75 -20.64
C ALA A 408 -9.07 0.65 -21.65
N ALA A 409 -9.39 0.43 -22.94
CA ALA A 409 -8.41 0.36 -24.02
C ALA A 409 -7.60 1.65 -24.15
N ARG A 410 -8.28 2.80 -24.17
CA ARG A 410 -7.61 4.12 -24.19
C ARG A 410 -6.74 4.34 -22.96
N ALA A 411 -7.21 3.93 -21.78
CA ALA A 411 -6.44 4.11 -20.56
C ALA A 411 -5.19 3.23 -20.53
N ILE A 412 -5.20 2.02 -21.10
CA ILE A 412 -4.06 1.11 -21.07
C ILE A 412 -3.09 1.26 -22.25
N GLU A 413 -3.35 2.16 -23.21
CA GLU A 413 -2.47 2.43 -24.35
C GLU A 413 -0.97 2.56 -23.99
N PRO A 414 -0.56 3.21 -22.87
CA PRO A 414 0.85 3.29 -22.48
C PRO A 414 1.48 1.94 -22.06
N TYR A 415 0.68 0.90 -21.85
CA TYR A 415 1.08 -0.41 -21.31
C TYR A 415 0.56 -1.56 -22.19
N PRO A 416 0.92 -1.62 -23.48
CA PRO A 416 0.31 -2.54 -24.46
C PRO A 416 0.59 -4.02 -24.16
N ARG A 417 1.66 -4.33 -23.41
CA ARG A 417 2.03 -5.71 -23.04
C ARG A 417 1.51 -6.13 -21.66
N SER A 418 0.79 -5.25 -20.97
CA SER A 418 0.27 -5.54 -19.64
C SER A 418 -0.75 -6.68 -19.64
N TRP A 419 -0.95 -7.32 -18.48
CA TRP A 419 -2.06 -8.25 -18.28
C TRP A 419 -3.43 -7.61 -18.50
N LEU A 420 -3.54 -6.29 -18.29
CA LEU A 420 -4.78 -5.53 -18.51
C LEU A 420 -5.09 -5.37 -20.01
N ALA A 421 -4.07 -5.10 -20.83
CA ALA A 421 -4.23 -5.03 -22.29
C ALA A 421 -4.70 -6.39 -22.84
N ARG A 422 -4.05 -7.48 -22.43
CA ARG A 422 -4.46 -8.86 -22.78
C ARG A 422 -5.91 -9.16 -22.37
N ALA A 423 -6.33 -8.69 -21.19
CA ALA A 423 -7.69 -8.89 -20.69
C ALA A 423 -8.77 -8.12 -21.48
N ILE A 424 -8.40 -7.02 -22.15
CA ILE A 424 -9.32 -6.25 -23.02
C ILE A 424 -9.49 -6.93 -24.38
N GLU A 425 -8.38 -7.38 -24.97
CA GLU A 425 -8.33 -7.99 -26.30
C GLU A 425 -8.99 -9.37 -26.33
N THR A 426 -8.87 -10.13 -25.24
CA THR A 426 -9.49 -11.45 -25.14
C THR A 426 -11.01 -11.28 -25.18
N PRO A 427 -11.73 -11.76 -26.22
CA PRO A 427 -13.17 -11.57 -26.36
C PRO A 427 -13.89 -12.35 -25.26
N SER A 428 -14.10 -11.70 -24.12
CA SER A 428 -14.82 -12.22 -22.97
C SER A 428 -14.62 -13.73 -22.83
N MET A 429 -13.39 -14.18 -22.59
CA MET A 429 -13.23 -15.39 -21.79
C MET A 429 -13.95 -15.01 -20.50
N ARG A 430 -15.24 -15.38 -20.41
CA ARG A 430 -16.07 -15.17 -19.23
C ARG A 430 -15.13 -15.46 -18.10
N LEU A 431 -14.83 -14.45 -17.26
CA LEU A 431 -14.10 -14.69 -16.03
C LEU A 431 -14.65 -15.99 -15.50
N ARG A 432 -13.78 -17.00 -15.38
CA ARG A 432 -14.14 -18.37 -15.01
C ARG A 432 -14.60 -18.43 -13.55
N SER A 433 -15.28 -17.39 -13.09
CA SER A 433 -16.19 -17.28 -11.97
C SER A 433 -17.60 -17.80 -12.37
N GLU A 434 -17.68 -19.02 -12.88
CA GLU A 434 -18.88 -19.86 -12.76
C GLU A 434 -18.75 -20.98 -11.70
N PRO A 435 -18.05 -20.84 -10.54
CA PRO A 435 -18.24 -21.76 -9.43
C PRO A 435 -19.60 -21.64 -8.73
N SER A 436 -20.13 -20.41 -8.65
CA SER A 436 -21.21 -20.11 -7.71
C SER A 436 -22.60 -20.11 -8.33
N ARG A 437 -22.80 -19.70 -9.60
CA ARG A 437 -24.16 -19.54 -10.15
C ARG A 437 -24.93 -20.85 -10.31
N ARG A 438 -24.32 -21.91 -10.84
CA ARG A 438 -25.05 -23.16 -11.11
C ARG A 438 -25.36 -23.95 -9.85
N ALA A 439 -24.42 -23.99 -8.91
CA ALA A 439 -24.65 -24.53 -7.58
C ALA A 439 -25.64 -23.67 -6.77
N SER A 440 -25.66 -22.34 -6.92
CA SER A 440 -26.67 -21.47 -6.29
C SER A 440 -28.09 -21.67 -6.84
N GLY A 441 -28.22 -22.15 -8.08
CA GLY A 441 -29.51 -22.51 -8.69
C GLY A 441 -30.10 -23.85 -8.19
N LEU A 442 -29.36 -24.61 -7.38
CA LEU A 442 -29.87 -25.82 -6.75
C LEU A 442 -30.78 -25.48 -5.57
N THR A 443 -31.99 -26.04 -5.59
CA THR A 443 -32.86 -26.02 -4.40
C THR A 443 -32.19 -26.77 -3.25
N PRO A 444 -32.58 -26.54 -1.98
CA PRO A 444 -32.01 -27.25 -0.83
C PRO A 444 -32.03 -28.78 -0.99
N ALA A 445 -33.12 -29.33 -1.54
CA ALA A 445 -33.25 -30.76 -1.82
C ALA A 445 -32.29 -31.24 -2.94
N GLN A 446 -32.11 -30.45 -4.00
CA GLN A 446 -31.17 -30.79 -5.07
C GLN A 446 -29.72 -30.69 -4.60
N ARG A 447 -29.40 -29.73 -3.71
CA ARG A 447 -28.07 -29.58 -3.11
C ARG A 447 -27.71 -30.78 -2.25
N ALA A 448 -28.63 -31.28 -1.43
CA ALA A 448 -28.42 -32.49 -0.64
C ALA A 448 -28.14 -33.72 -1.52
N VAL A 449 -28.88 -33.89 -2.62
CA VAL A 449 -28.64 -34.96 -3.61
C VAL A 449 -27.31 -34.78 -4.33
N PHE A 450 -26.96 -33.54 -4.69
CA PHE A 450 -25.71 -33.20 -5.38
C PHE A 450 -24.47 -33.53 -4.53
N ASN A 451 -24.45 -33.16 -3.25
CA ASN A 451 -23.31 -33.46 -2.36
C ASN A 451 -23.06 -34.97 -2.26
N LEU A 452 -24.13 -35.76 -2.06
CA LEU A 452 -24.02 -37.23 -2.01
C LEU A 452 -23.60 -37.85 -3.36
N LEU A 453 -23.95 -37.22 -4.49
CA LEU A 453 -23.45 -37.64 -5.81
C LEU A 453 -21.95 -37.41 -5.94
N MET A 454 -21.43 -36.29 -5.44
CA MET A 454 -20.01 -35.94 -5.45
C MET A 454 -19.19 -36.86 -4.53
N GLU A 455 -19.79 -37.37 -3.46
CA GLU A 455 -19.22 -38.43 -2.61
C GLU A 455 -19.22 -39.83 -3.25
N GLY A 456 -19.72 -39.98 -4.48
CA GLY A 456 -19.74 -41.27 -5.18
C GLY A 456 -20.92 -42.18 -4.83
N ARG A 457 -21.90 -41.75 -4.03
CA ARG A 457 -23.05 -42.57 -3.62
C ARG A 457 -23.96 -42.96 -4.78
N LYS A 458 -24.42 -44.20 -4.86
CA LYS A 458 -25.38 -44.66 -5.88
C LYS A 458 -26.79 -44.11 -5.57
N THR A 459 -27.66 -43.99 -6.58
CA THR A 459 -29.04 -43.47 -6.43
C THR A 459 -29.84 -44.17 -5.33
N ALA A 460 -29.65 -45.48 -5.13
CA ALA A 460 -30.30 -46.24 -4.06
C ALA A 460 -29.77 -45.86 -2.66
N GLU A 461 -28.48 -45.57 -2.54
CA GLU A 461 -27.84 -45.14 -1.29
C GLU A 461 -28.27 -43.71 -0.93
N ILE A 462 -28.37 -42.82 -1.92
CA ILE A 462 -28.87 -41.45 -1.74
C ILE A 462 -30.34 -41.47 -1.30
N ALA A 463 -31.16 -42.33 -1.92
CA ALA A 463 -32.56 -42.52 -1.56
C ALA A 463 -32.72 -42.95 -0.10
N LYS A 464 -31.91 -43.92 0.34
CA LYS A 464 -31.85 -44.37 1.74
C LYS A 464 -31.39 -43.25 2.69
N ALA A 465 -30.32 -42.53 2.33
CA ALA A 465 -29.74 -41.47 3.17
C ALA A 465 -30.68 -40.28 3.38
N LEU A 466 -31.52 -39.95 2.38
CA LEU A 466 -32.44 -38.82 2.44
C LEU A 466 -33.88 -39.20 2.81
N GLY A 467 -34.16 -40.49 3.06
CA GLY A 467 -35.52 -40.97 3.34
C GLY A 467 -36.49 -40.76 2.18
N ARG A 468 -36.04 -40.92 0.92
CA ARG A 468 -36.83 -40.68 -0.30
C ARG A 468 -36.89 -41.92 -1.20
N SER A 469 -37.87 -41.98 -2.09
CA SER A 469 -37.92 -43.05 -3.09
C SER A 469 -36.82 -42.89 -4.15
N THR A 470 -36.33 -44.00 -4.70
CA THR A 470 -35.32 -43.99 -5.77
C THR A 470 -35.79 -43.21 -7.00
N TYR A 471 -37.09 -43.24 -7.30
CA TYR A 471 -37.73 -42.46 -8.35
C TYR A 471 -37.55 -40.95 -8.13
N THR A 472 -37.78 -40.47 -6.90
CA THR A 472 -37.64 -39.05 -6.54
C THR A 472 -36.19 -38.58 -6.69
N VAL A 473 -35.24 -39.39 -6.24
CA VAL A 473 -33.80 -39.08 -6.40
C VAL A 473 -33.41 -39.04 -7.88
N ARG A 474 -33.90 -39.95 -8.73
CA ARG A 474 -33.64 -39.89 -10.19
C ARG A 474 -34.16 -38.60 -10.80
N ASN A 475 -35.32 -38.10 -10.37
CA ASN A 475 -35.84 -36.82 -10.85
C ASN A 475 -34.96 -35.64 -10.43
N HIS A 476 -34.45 -35.63 -9.19
CA HIS A 476 -33.47 -34.64 -8.76
C HIS A 476 -32.16 -34.74 -9.54
N VAL A 477 -31.63 -35.94 -9.79
CA VAL A 477 -30.43 -36.16 -10.61
C VAL A 477 -30.61 -35.59 -12.01
N LYS A 478 -31.76 -35.83 -12.66
CA LYS A 478 -32.08 -35.26 -13.98
C LYS A 478 -32.15 -33.73 -13.95
N ALA A 479 -32.76 -33.16 -12.92
CA ALA A 479 -32.82 -31.70 -12.75
C ALA A 479 -31.41 -31.10 -12.54
N ILE A 480 -30.57 -31.75 -11.75
CA ILE A 480 -29.16 -31.36 -11.54
C ILE A 480 -28.39 -31.43 -12.86
N PHE A 481 -28.51 -32.52 -13.62
CA PHE A 481 -27.88 -32.64 -14.94
C PHE A 481 -28.29 -31.52 -15.89
N LYS A 482 -29.59 -31.15 -15.90
CA LYS A 482 -30.09 -30.02 -16.67
C LYS A 482 -29.48 -28.68 -16.22
N ILE A 483 -29.36 -28.45 -14.92
CA ILE A 483 -28.75 -27.23 -14.35
C ILE A 483 -27.26 -27.12 -14.70
N PHE A 484 -26.55 -28.25 -14.76
CA PHE A 484 -25.12 -28.29 -15.09
C PHE A 484 -24.83 -28.43 -16.60
N GLY A 485 -25.86 -28.68 -17.42
CA GLY A 485 -25.76 -28.87 -18.86
C GLY A 485 -25.00 -30.13 -19.25
N VAL A 486 -25.21 -31.22 -18.52
CA VAL A 486 -24.54 -32.52 -18.71
C VAL A 486 -25.56 -33.65 -18.86
N SER A 487 -25.15 -34.78 -19.42
CA SER A 487 -26.01 -35.95 -19.65
C SER A 487 -25.61 -37.18 -18.83
N SER A 488 -24.48 -37.13 -18.12
CA SER A 488 -23.95 -38.27 -17.38
C SER A 488 -23.33 -37.87 -16.04
N ARG A 489 -23.24 -38.85 -15.14
CA ARG A 489 -22.66 -38.66 -13.81
C ARG A 489 -21.15 -38.35 -13.84
N PRO A 490 -20.31 -39.05 -14.65
CA PRO A 490 -18.91 -38.66 -14.80
C PRO A 490 -18.77 -37.24 -15.36
N ALA A 491 -19.60 -36.85 -16.32
CA ALA A 491 -19.61 -35.49 -16.85
C ALA A 491 -20.03 -34.45 -15.80
N LEU A 492 -20.96 -34.78 -14.91
CA LEU A 492 -21.32 -33.92 -13.77
C LEU A 492 -20.15 -33.74 -12.81
N ILE A 493 -19.45 -34.81 -12.43
CA ILE A 493 -18.31 -34.75 -11.49
C ILE A 493 -17.18 -33.92 -12.09
N LEU A 494 -16.80 -34.20 -13.34
CA LEU A 494 -15.76 -33.43 -14.04
C LEU A 494 -16.15 -31.95 -14.13
N ARG A 495 -17.38 -31.67 -14.54
CA ARG A 495 -17.88 -30.30 -14.67
C ARG A 495 -17.94 -29.57 -13.33
N ALA A 496 -18.29 -30.25 -12.23
CA ALA A 496 -18.31 -29.69 -10.89
C ALA A 496 -16.90 -29.38 -10.36
N LEU A 497 -15.91 -30.23 -10.67
CA LEU A 497 -14.50 -30.00 -10.34
C LEU A 497 -13.91 -28.83 -11.15
N GLU A 498 -14.20 -28.78 -12.45
CA GLU A 498 -13.78 -27.69 -13.34
C GLU A 498 -14.38 -26.34 -12.93
N SER A 499 -15.63 -26.35 -12.43
CA SER A 499 -16.28 -25.15 -11.92
C SER A 499 -15.91 -24.84 -10.47
N GLY A 500 -15.25 -25.71 -9.71
CA GLY A 500 -14.99 -25.48 -8.27
C GLY A 500 -16.25 -25.58 -7.39
N ALA A 501 -17.27 -26.31 -7.84
CA ALA A 501 -18.52 -26.56 -7.13
C ALA A 501 -18.49 -27.86 -6.30
N SER A 502 -17.32 -28.21 -5.75
CA SER A 502 -17.18 -29.34 -4.83
C SER A 502 -17.74 -28.98 -3.44
N PRO A 503 -18.27 -29.94 -2.65
CA PRO A 503 -18.74 -29.69 -1.29
C PRO A 503 -17.70 -29.03 -0.39
#